data_AF-A0A524L097-F1
#
_entry.id   AF-A0A524L097-F1
#
_cell.length_a   1.000
_cell.length_b   1.000
_cell.length_c   1.000
_cell.angle_alpha   90.00
_cell.angle_beta   90.00
_cell.angle_gamma   90.00
#
_symmetry.space_group_name_H-M   'P 1'
#
loop_
_entity.id
_entity.type
_entity.pdbx_description
1 polymer ?
#
loop_
_entity_poly.entity_id
_entity_poly.type
_entity_poly.pdbx_seq_one_letter_code
_entity_poly.pdbx_strand_id
1 'polypeptide(L)' 'GTPAGFPTVPVIKVASNSRLYAAMEDDMDINAGILVEGKPLDALKDEMIELMIRVINGEPTKPEANGMGIFTFMTVHPPF' A
#
# COMPACT_ATOMS: atom_id res chain seq x y z
N GLY A 1 -8.72 -1.95 -6.78
CA GLY A 1 -7.43 -1.39 -6.38
C GLY A 1 -6.96 -0.41 -7.43
N THR A 2 -6.34 0.69 -7.03
CA THR A 2 -5.55 1.52 -7.94
C THR A 2 -4.16 0.90 -8.04
N PRO A 3 -3.61 0.72 -9.25
CA PRO A 3 -2.28 0.14 -9.37
C PRO A 3 -1.17 1.18 -9.05
N ALA A 4 -1.51 2.45 -8.80
CA ALA A 4 -0.57 3.53 -8.60
C ALA A 4 0.40 3.32 -7.43
N GLY A 5 1.69 3.40 -7.71
CA GLY A 5 2.74 3.76 -6.76
C GLY A 5 3.29 5.15 -7.05
N PHE A 6 4.50 5.44 -6.58
CA PHE A 6 5.18 6.72 -6.79
C PHE A 6 6.68 6.49 -7.06
N PRO A 7 7.32 7.23 -7.98
CA PRO A 7 8.70 6.91 -8.38
C PRO A 7 9.78 7.43 -7.43
N THR A 8 9.46 8.32 -6.47
CA THR A 8 10.47 8.90 -5.57
C THR A 8 10.30 8.55 -4.10
N VAL A 9 9.16 7.96 -3.72
CA VAL A 9 8.92 7.50 -2.34
C VAL A 9 8.17 6.16 -2.40
N PRO A 10 8.48 5.21 -1.50
CA PRO A 10 7.74 3.95 -1.40
C PRO A 10 6.25 4.18 -1.11
N VAL A 11 5.38 3.33 -1.65
CA VAL A 11 3.93 3.39 -1.42
C VAL A 11 3.46 2.05 -0.86
N ILE A 12 3.18 2.02 0.44
CA ILE A 12 2.55 0.87 1.10
C ILE A 12 1.05 0.90 0.80
N LYS A 13 0.56 -0.09 0.06
CA LYS A 13 -0.85 -0.25 -0.26
C LYS A 13 -1.56 -1.08 0.81
N VAL A 14 -2.65 -0.51 1.35
CA VAL A 14 -3.46 -1.12 2.39
C VAL A 14 -4.83 -1.50 1.84
N ALA A 15 -5.18 -2.79 1.88
CA ALA A 15 -6.50 -3.27 1.53
C ALA A 15 -7.46 -3.11 2.71
N SER A 16 -8.63 -2.50 2.48
CA SER A 16 -9.63 -2.25 3.53
C SER A 16 -10.43 -3.47 3.97
N ASN A 17 -10.37 -4.57 3.21
CA ASN A 17 -11.05 -5.83 3.53
C ASN A 17 -10.26 -7.03 2.98
N SER A 18 -10.41 -8.19 3.63
CA SER A 18 -9.64 -9.40 3.31
C SER A 18 -10.01 -10.00 1.97
N ARG A 19 -11.25 -9.81 1.51
CA ARG A 19 -11.67 -10.24 0.17
C ARG A 19 -10.87 -9.50 -0.91
N LEU A 20 -10.70 -8.18 -0.76
CA LEU A 20 -9.89 -7.38 -1.68
C LEU A 20 -8.42 -7.78 -1.61
N TYR A 21 -7.89 -7.97 -0.41
CA TYR A 21 -6.50 -8.42 -0.22
C TYR A 21 -6.26 -9.74 -0.94
N ALA A 22 -7.09 -10.76 -0.71
CA ALA A 22 -6.95 -12.07 -1.35
C ALA A 22 -7.10 -12.01 -2.89
N ALA A 23 -7.94 -11.12 -3.41
CA ALA A 23 -8.12 -10.95 -4.85
C ALA A 23 -6.97 -10.17 -5.53
N MET A 24 -6.16 -9.45 -4.75
CA MET A 24 -5.10 -8.54 -5.22
C MET A 24 -3.82 -8.68 -4.39
N GLU A 25 -3.49 -9.88 -3.92
CA GLU A 25 -2.39 -10.11 -2.98
C GLU A 25 -1.03 -9.67 -3.56
N ASP A 26 -0.89 -9.78 -4.88
CA ASP A 26 0.30 -9.32 -5.61
C ASP A 26 0.42 -7.79 -5.73
N ASP A 27 -0.64 -7.04 -5.39
CA ASP A 27 -0.68 -5.57 -5.46
C ASP A 27 -0.86 -4.91 -4.07
N MET A 28 -1.08 -5.68 -3.00
CA MET A 28 -1.39 -5.15 -1.66
C MET A 28 -0.34 -5.57 -0.65
N ASP A 29 0.19 -4.61 0.11
CA ASP A 29 1.20 -4.87 1.13
C ASP A 29 0.56 -5.30 2.47
N ILE A 30 -0.59 -4.72 2.83
CA ILE A 30 -1.26 -4.93 4.14
C ILE A 30 -2.74 -5.28 3.96
N ASN A 31 -3.24 -6.20 4.79
CA ASN A 31 -4.67 -6.50 4.92
C ASN A 31 -5.27 -5.87 6.19
N ALA A 32 -5.97 -4.75 6.08
CA ALA A 32 -6.70 -4.16 7.20
C ALA A 32 -8.07 -4.82 7.47
N GLY A 33 -8.52 -5.71 6.57
CA GLY A 33 -9.78 -6.46 6.73
C GLY A 33 -9.83 -7.37 7.95
N ILE A 34 -8.66 -7.78 8.43
CA ILE A 34 -8.50 -8.62 9.62
C ILE A 34 -9.13 -8.02 10.88
N LEU A 35 -9.28 -6.69 10.95
CA LEU A 35 -9.94 -6.03 12.08
C LEU A 35 -11.42 -6.41 12.18
N VAL A 36 -12.10 -6.51 11.04
CA VAL A 36 -13.52 -6.90 10.97
C VAL A 36 -13.69 -8.40 11.23
N GLU A 37 -12.63 -9.18 11.05
CA GLU A 37 -12.57 -10.62 11.35
C GLU A 37 -12.21 -10.92 12.82
N GLY A 38 -12.06 -9.88 13.64
CA GLY A 38 -11.85 -10.00 15.09
C GLY A 38 -10.39 -10.00 15.53
N LYS A 39 -9.42 -9.73 14.64
CA LYS A 39 -8.04 -9.48 15.08
C LYS A 39 -7.94 -8.14 15.83
N PRO A 40 -7.14 -8.05 16.91
CA PRO A 40 -6.94 -6.80 17.63
C PRO A 40 -6.27 -5.73 16.75
N LEU A 41 -6.65 -4.47 16.97
CA LEU A 41 -6.03 -3.32 16.30
C LEU A 41 -4.52 -3.24 16.53
N ASP A 42 -4.07 -3.56 17.75
CA ASP A 42 -2.65 -3.53 18.10
C ASP A 42 -1.82 -4.50 17.25
N ALA A 43 -2.36 -5.67 16.91
CA ALA A 43 -1.67 -6.62 16.05
C ALA A 43 -1.45 -6.07 14.64
N LEU A 44 -2.47 -5.44 14.04
CA LEU A 44 -2.35 -4.79 12.73
C LEU A 44 -1.39 -3.59 12.79
N LYS A 45 -1.45 -2.79 13.86
CA LYS A 45 -0.55 -1.67 14.07
C LYS A 45 0.91 -2.12 14.12
N ASP A 46 1.20 -3.17 14.87
CA ASP A 46 2.56 -3.71 15.00
C ASP A 46 3.06 -4.25 13.63
N GLU A 47 2.21 -4.98 12.90
CA GLU A 47 2.50 -5.45 11.53
C GLU A 47 2.83 -4.29 10.57
N MET A 48 2.03 -3.20 10.62
CA MET A 48 2.27 -2.01 9.80
C MET A 48 3.59 -1.32 10.16
N ILE A 49 3.93 -1.22 11.45
CA ILE A 49 5.19 -0.62 11.91
C ILE A 49 6.38 -1.46 11.46
N GLU A 50 6.31 -2.78 11.62
CA GLU A 50 7.37 -3.68 11.17
C GLU A 50 7.59 -3.59 9.66
N LEU A 51 6.50 -3.58 8.86
CA LEU A 51 6.61 -3.37 7.43
C LEU A 51 7.24 -2.01 7.10
N MET A 52 6.79 -0.92 7.72
CA MET A 52 7.36 0.42 7.50
C MET A 52 8.87 0.44 7.77
N ILE A 53 9.32 -0.19 8.85
CA ILE A 53 10.76 -0.30 9.18
C ILE A 53 11.51 -1.06 8.08
N ARG A 54 10.96 -2.19 7.60
CA ARG A 54 11.59 -2.95 6.51
C ARG A 54 11.67 -2.15 5.21
N VAL A 55 10.60 -1.44 4.85
CA VAL A 55 10.54 -0.59 3.66
C VAL A 55 11.54 0.57 3.76
N ILE A 56 11.64 1.23 4.92
CA ILE A 56 12.63 2.29 5.14
C ILE A 56 14.07 1.75 5.01
N ASN A 57 14.30 0.48 5.34
CA ASN A 57 15.59 -0.19 5.16
C ASN A 57 15.79 -0.78 3.75
N GLY A 58 14.89 -0.51 2.80
CA GLY A 58 15.05 -0.85 1.40
C GLY A 58 14.29 -2.10 0.92
N GLU A 59 13.41 -2.68 1.73
CA GLU A 59 12.46 -3.68 1.22
C GLU A 59 11.50 -3.03 0.20
N PRO A 60 11.44 -3.50 -1.06
CA PRO A 60 10.53 -2.92 -2.05
C PRO A 60 9.07 -3.17 -1.69
N THR A 61 8.23 -2.14 -1.81
CA THR A 61 6.76 -2.29 -1.73
C THR A 61 6.22 -3.01 -2.97
N LYS A 62 5.02 -3.59 -2.88
CA LYS A 62 4.35 -4.25 -4.03
C LYS A 62 4.30 -3.37 -5.30
N PRO A 63 3.88 -2.09 -5.26
CA PRO A 63 3.91 -1.26 -6.47
C PRO A 63 5.33 -0.99 -7.00
N GLU A 64 6.35 -0.90 -6.15
CA GLU A 64 7.74 -0.80 -6.60
C GLU A 64 8.21 -2.09 -7.29
N ALA A 65 7.92 -3.25 -6.69
CA ALA A 65 8.23 -4.55 -7.27
C ALA A 65 7.53 -4.78 -8.63
N ASN A 66 6.32 -4.24 -8.77
CA ASN A 66 5.53 -4.31 -10.01
C ASN A 66 5.91 -3.22 -11.04
N GLY A 67 6.82 -2.29 -10.71
CA GLY A 67 7.23 -1.21 -11.61
C GLY A 67 6.20 -0.09 -11.79
N MET A 68 5.27 0.08 -10.85
CA MET A 68 4.14 1.01 -10.95
C MET A 68 4.48 2.43 -10.48
N GLY A 69 5.48 3.06 -11.09
CA GLY A 69 5.85 4.45 -10.81
C GLY A 69 5.00 5.45 -11.58
N ILE A 70 4.02 6.09 -10.93
CA ILE A 70 3.21 7.16 -11.54
C ILE A 70 3.65 8.51 -10.96
N PHE A 71 4.00 9.45 -11.84
CA PHE A 71 4.30 10.82 -11.46
C PHE A 71 3.30 11.77 -12.11
N THR A 72 2.55 12.48 -11.28
CA THR A 72 1.50 13.39 -11.75
C THR A 72 1.69 14.75 -11.11
N PHE A 73 1.66 15.80 -11.93
CA PHE A 73 1.56 17.17 -11.44
C PHE A 73 0.10 17.55 -11.24
N MET A 74 -0.22 18.05 -10.05
CA MET A 74 -1.50 18.68 -9.80
C MET A 74 -1.50 20.07 -10.46
N THR A 75 -2.42 20.31 -11.38
CA THR A 75 -2.66 21.66 -11.92
C THR A 75 -3.82 22.29 -11.16
N VAL A 76 -3.66 23.56 -10.77
CA VAL A 76 -4.75 24.37 -10.17
C VAL A 76 -5.63 25.05 -11.24
N HIS A 77 -5.17 25.05 -12.48
CA HIS A 77 -5.89 25.58 -13.64
C HIS A 77 -6.04 24.49 -14.71
N PRO A 78 -7.07 24.58 -15.57
CA PRO A 78 -7.20 23.70 -16.72
C PRO A 78 -5.94 23.78 -17.58
N PRO A 79 -5.38 22.64 -18.03
CA PRO A 79 -4.51 22.67 -19.19
C PRO A 79 -5.40 23.07 -20.36
N PHE A 80 -5.18 24.29 -20.88
CA PHE A 80 -5.93 24.99 -21.95
C PHE A 80 -7.42 25.28 -21.69
#